data_AF-K8E5V8-F1
#
_entry.id   AF-K8E5V8-F1
#
_cell.length_a   1.000
_cell.length_b   1.000
_cell.length_c   1.000
_cell.angle_alpha   90.00
_cell.angle_beta   90.00
_cell.angle_gamma   90.00
#
_symmetry.space_group_name_H-M   'P 1'
#
loop_
_entity.id
_entity.type
_entity.pdbx_description
1 polymer ?
#
loop_
_entity_poly.entity_id
_entity_poly.type
_entity_poly.pdbx_seq_one_letter_code
_entity_poly.pdbx_strand_id
1 'polypeptide(L)'
;MKKIIELATKYREVLMYLIFGVLTTIINIFVFYIFKDTLTIDYRTSNVIAWFLSVLFAFLTNKYFVFASSGKNKQAFFKEMGLFFWYRLLSLFIDMIMMIVMVSGLGIDALIAKLITQVVIVVINYVFSKLLIFNDKQA
;
A
#
# COMPACT_ATOMS: atom_id res chain seq x y z
N MET A 1 29.95 12.98 0.14
CA MET A 1 28.95 13.22 1.21
C MET A 1 27.51 13.19 0.74
N LYS A 2 27.10 14.00 -0.25
CA LYS A 2 25.70 14.02 -0.76
C LYS A 2 25.15 12.62 -1.12
N LYS A 3 25.93 11.81 -1.84
CA LYS A 3 25.55 10.44 -2.25
C LYS A 3 25.32 9.46 -1.09
N ILE A 4 26.02 9.62 0.03
CA ILE A 4 25.89 8.76 1.22
C ILE A 4 24.60 9.12 1.97
N ILE A 5 24.32 10.41 2.11
CA ILE A 5 23.10 10.91 2.74
C ILE A 5 21.86 10.49 1.93
N GLU A 6 21.95 10.59 0.60
CA GLU A 6 20.87 10.20 -0.31
C GLU A 6 20.56 8.69 -0.25
N LEU A 7 21.60 7.85 -0.18
CA LEU A 7 21.45 6.42 0.05
C LEU A 7 20.82 6.13 1.41
N ALA A 8 21.30 6.76 2.48
CA ALA A 8 20.75 6.57 3.83
C ALA A 8 19.26 6.94 3.91
N THR A 9 18.86 8.05 3.31
CA THR A 9 17.44 8.47 3.24
C THR A 9 16.61 7.46 2.44
N LYS A 10 17.10 6.96 1.30
CA LYS A 10 16.40 5.97 0.49
C LYS A 10 16.15 4.66 1.25
N TYR A 11 17.15 4.15 1.98
CA TYR A 11 16.98 2.94 2.78
C TYR A 11 16.00 3.15 3.94
N ARG A 12 16.04 4.31 4.59
CA ARG A 12 15.07 4.69 5.64
C ARG A 12 13.64 4.70 5.10
N GLU A 13 13.40 5.30 3.93
CA GLU A 13 12.07 5.33 3.30
C GLU A 13 11.55 3.93 3.02
N VAL A 14 12.37 3.05 2.41
CA VAL A 14 11.97 1.68 2.10
C VAL A 14 11.65 0.90 3.38
N LEU A 15 12.48 1.02 4.42
CA LEU A 15 12.24 0.36 5.70
C LEU A 15 10.96 0.87 6.38
N MET A 16 10.76 2.19 6.43
CA MET A 16 9.54 2.77 6.99
C MET A 16 8.31 2.34 6.20
N TYR A 17 8.39 2.32 4.86
CA TYR A 17 7.31 1.85 3.99
C TYR A 17 6.93 0.40 4.28
N LEU A 18 7.92 -0.48 4.47
CA LEU A 18 7.68 -1.88 4.84
C LEU A 18 7.06 -2.00 6.24
N ILE A 19 7.56 -1.27 7.23
CA ILE A 19 7.01 -1.26 8.60
C ILE A 19 5.55 -0.81 8.59
N PHE A 20 5.24 0.30 7.92
CA PHE A 20 3.87 0.78 7.79
C PHE A 20 3.00 -0.17 6.96
N GLY A 21 3.57 -0.90 6.01
CA GLY A 21 2.89 -2.00 5.31
C GLY A 21 2.46 -3.13 6.25
N VAL A 22 3.33 -3.56 7.16
CA VAL A 22 3.00 -4.56 8.18
C VAL A 22 1.94 -4.02 9.14
N LEU A 23 2.09 -2.78 9.63
CA LEU A 23 1.10 -2.13 10.50
C LEU A 23 -0.28 -1.99 9.82
N THR A 24 -0.30 -1.66 8.54
CA THR A 24 -1.53 -1.60 7.74
C THR A 24 -2.24 -2.94 7.71
N THR A 25 -1.48 -4.04 7.62
CA THR A 25 -2.04 -5.40 7.62
C THR A 25 -2.63 -5.75 8.98
N ILE A 26 -1.95 -5.37 10.07
CA ILE A 26 -2.46 -5.55 11.44
C ILE A 26 -3.76 -4.75 11.63
N ILE A 27 -3.80 -3.49 11.19
CA ILE A 27 -5.00 -2.66 11.24
C ILE A 27 -6.12 -3.28 10.41
N ASN A 28 -5.83 -3.84 9.25
CA ASN A 28 -6.82 -4.52 8.42
C ASN A 28 -7.49 -5.67 9.16
N ILE A 29 -6.68 -6.57 9.73
CA ILE A 29 -7.17 -7.72 10.49
C ILE A 29 -7.98 -7.25 11.70
N PHE A 30 -7.49 -6.24 12.42
CA PHE A 30 -8.14 -5.71 13.62
C PHE A 30 -9.49 -5.07 13.32
N VAL A 31 -9.57 -4.22 12.30
CA VAL A 31 -10.83 -3.59 11.86
C VAL A 31 -11.80 -4.64 11.35
N PHE A 32 -11.32 -5.61 10.57
CA PHE A 32 -12.16 -6.71 10.09
C PHE A 32 -12.77 -7.49 11.27
N TYR A 33 -11.95 -7.86 12.25
CA TYR A 33 -12.39 -8.57 13.45
C TYR A 33 -13.45 -7.78 14.23
N ILE A 34 -13.24 -6.48 14.48
CA ILE A 34 -14.24 -5.65 15.19
C ILE A 34 -15.57 -5.63 14.45
N PHE A 35 -15.56 -5.36 13.14
CA PHE A 35 -16.80 -5.20 12.39
C PHE A 35 -17.54 -6.53 12.21
N LYS A 36 -16.82 -7.62 11.98
CA LYS A 36 -17.42 -8.94 11.77
C LYS A 36 -17.83 -9.61 13.09
N ASP A 37 -16.98 -9.61 14.11
CA ASP A 37 -17.22 -10.36 15.36
C ASP A 37 -17.87 -9.53 16.47
N THR A 38 -17.59 -8.22 16.56
CA THR A 38 -18.18 -7.37 17.62
C THR A 38 -19.46 -6.69 17.14
N LEU A 39 -19.48 -6.16 15.91
CA LEU A 39 -20.64 -5.48 15.34
C LEU A 39 -21.56 -6.43 14.56
N THR A 40 -21.18 -7.70 14.39
CA THR A 40 -21.96 -8.73 13.66
C THR A 40 -22.35 -8.33 12.23
N ILE A 41 -21.54 -7.47 11.60
CA ILE A 41 -21.74 -7.04 10.21
C ILE A 41 -21.26 -8.16 9.28
N ASP A 42 -21.97 -8.36 8.16
CA ASP A 42 -21.59 -9.34 7.13
C ASP A 42 -20.11 -9.25 6.76
N TYR A 43 -19.46 -10.40 6.62
CA TYR A 43 -18.01 -10.47 6.43
C TYR A 43 -17.55 -9.75 5.17
N ARG A 44 -18.38 -9.67 4.11
CA ARG A 44 -18.02 -8.99 2.86
C ARG A 44 -17.94 -7.49 3.10
N THR A 45 -18.96 -6.95 3.76
CA THR A 45 -19.03 -5.53 4.14
C THR A 45 -17.91 -5.19 5.13
N SER A 46 -17.69 -6.03 6.14
CA SER A 46 -16.60 -5.88 7.10
C SER A 46 -15.23 -5.87 6.42
N ASN A 47 -15.01 -6.72 5.42
CA ASN A 47 -13.76 -6.75 4.65
C ASN A 47 -13.57 -5.49 3.80
N VAL A 48 -14.61 -4.97 3.16
CA VAL A 48 -14.54 -3.71 2.39
C VAL A 48 -14.20 -2.54 3.30
N ILE A 49 -14.84 -2.43 4.47
CA ILE A 49 -14.55 -1.38 5.45
C ILE A 49 -13.12 -1.50 5.98
N ALA A 50 -12.70 -2.71 6.35
CA ALA A 50 -11.35 -2.98 6.81
C ALA A 50 -10.30 -2.61 5.77
N TRP A 51 -10.51 -3.00 4.51
CA TRP A 51 -9.64 -2.61 3.41
C TRP A 51 -9.57 -1.09 3.26
N PHE A 52 -10.71 -0.40 3.21
CA PHE A 52 -10.76 1.04 3.04
C PHE A 52 -10.01 1.80 4.16
N LEU A 53 -10.29 1.48 5.42
CA LEU A 53 -9.65 2.14 6.57
C LEU A 53 -8.14 1.85 6.64
N SER A 54 -7.73 0.65 6.25
CA SER A 54 -6.31 0.29 6.19
C SER A 54 -5.59 1.05 5.09
N VAL A 55 -6.20 1.21 3.93
CA VAL A 55 -5.63 2.00 2.82
C VAL A 55 -5.54 3.47 3.19
N LEU A 56 -6.53 4.01 3.92
CA LEU A 56 -6.48 5.38 4.44
C LEU A 56 -5.32 5.55 5.42
N PHE A 57 -5.14 4.61 6.36
CA PHE A 57 -4.00 4.63 7.28
C PHE A 57 -2.65 4.55 6.54
N ALA A 58 -2.54 3.65 5.56
CA ALA A 58 -1.33 3.52 4.73
C ALA A 58 -1.03 4.82 3.97
N PHE A 59 -2.06 5.50 3.45
CA PHE A 59 -1.89 6.78 2.78
C PHE A 59 -1.33 7.85 3.72
N LEU A 60 -1.94 8.03 4.90
CA LEU A 60 -1.52 9.04 5.87
C LEU A 60 -0.11 8.78 6.38
N THR A 61 0.20 7.53 6.72
CA THR A 61 1.53 7.16 7.20
C THR A 61 2.59 7.30 6.12
N ASN A 62 2.33 6.85 4.90
CA ASN A 62 3.26 7.03 3.79
C ASN A 62 3.49 8.51 3.48
N LYS A 63 2.42 9.31 3.39
CA LYS A 63 2.53 10.76 3.11
C LYS A 63 3.36 11.48 4.17
N TYR A 64 2.99 11.36 5.44
CA TYR A 64 3.56 12.20 6.51
C TYR A 64 4.83 11.62 7.13
N PHE A 65 4.95 10.29 7.27
CA PHE A 65 6.08 9.67 7.98
C PHE A 65 7.14 9.09 7.04
N VAL A 66 6.74 8.47 5.92
CA VAL A 66 7.70 7.88 4.97
C VAL A 66 8.29 8.96 4.08
N PHE A 67 7.44 9.74 3.41
CA PHE A 67 7.85 10.72 2.40
C PHE A 67 7.90 12.16 2.93
N ALA A 68 7.41 12.42 4.15
CA ALA A 68 7.36 13.76 4.76
C ALA A 68 6.78 14.85 3.85
N SER A 69 5.86 14.48 2.95
CA SER A 69 5.28 15.36 1.94
C SER A 69 4.20 16.25 2.56
N SER A 70 4.60 17.46 2.96
CA SER A 70 3.71 18.49 3.52
C SER A 70 3.23 19.47 2.43
N GLY A 71 2.43 18.97 1.48
CA GLY A 71 1.73 19.83 0.53
C GLY A 71 0.69 20.71 1.23
N LYS A 72 0.82 22.04 1.13
CA LYS A 72 -0.04 23.03 1.82
C LYS A 72 -1.47 23.16 1.26
N ASN A 73 -1.79 22.50 0.14
CA ASN A 73 -3.06 22.67 -0.57
C ASN A 73 -4.00 21.47 -0.36
N LYS A 74 -5.22 21.73 0.13
CA LYS A 74 -6.26 20.70 0.35
C LYS A 74 -6.63 19.98 -0.95
N GLN A 75 -6.62 20.66 -2.09
CA GLN A 75 -6.93 20.05 -3.38
C GLN A 75 -5.88 19.00 -3.80
N ALA A 76 -4.59 19.28 -3.55
CA ALA A 76 -3.51 18.33 -3.81
C ALA A 76 -3.64 17.09 -2.92
N PHE A 77 -3.99 17.29 -1.64
CA PHE A 77 -4.22 16.18 -0.70
C PHE A 77 -5.29 15.20 -1.20
N PHE A 78 -6.47 15.68 -1.62
CA PHE A 78 -7.54 14.81 -2.12
C PHE A 78 -7.16 14.11 -3.43
N LYS A 79 -6.38 14.77 -4.30
CA LYS A 79 -5.87 14.17 -5.54
C LYS A 79 -4.87 13.05 -5.25
N GLU A 80 -3.92 13.28 -4.36
CA GLU A 80 -2.95 12.27 -3.93
C GLU A 80 -3.63 11.08 -3.26
N MET A 81 -4.62 11.34 -2.39
CA MET A 81 -5.41 10.29 -1.76
C MET A 81 -6.16 9.46 -2.81
N GLY A 82 -6.88 10.11 -3.74
CA GLY A 82 -7.59 9.42 -4.81
C GLY A 82 -6.66 8.56 -5.68
N LEU A 83 -5.50 9.09 -6.06
CA LEU A 83 -4.48 8.34 -6.79
C LEU A 83 -3.97 7.15 -5.97
N PHE A 84 -3.70 7.31 -4.68
CA PHE A 84 -3.22 6.24 -3.81
C PHE A 84 -4.23 5.09 -3.71
N PHE A 85 -5.52 5.42 -3.53
CA PHE A 85 -6.58 4.43 -3.54
C PHE A 85 -6.71 3.73 -4.89
N TRP A 86 -6.65 4.48 -5.99
CA TRP A 86 -6.70 3.93 -7.35
C TRP A 86 -5.55 2.95 -7.60
N TYR A 87 -4.31 3.33 -7.27
CA TYR A 87 -3.16 2.45 -7.41
C TYR A 87 -3.26 1.22 -6.52
N ARG A 88 -3.89 1.31 -5.34
CA ARG A 88 -4.10 0.15 -4.48
C ARG A 88 -5.10 -0.84 -5.10
N LEU A 89 -6.18 -0.35 -5.70
CA LEU A 89 -7.12 -1.18 -6.45
C LEU A 89 -6.45 -1.81 -7.69
N LEU A 90 -5.69 -1.01 -8.43
CA LEU A 90 -4.94 -1.49 -9.58
C LEU A 90 -3.94 -2.59 -9.18
N SER A 91 -3.21 -2.41 -8.08
CA SER A 91 -2.29 -3.41 -7.56
C SER A 91 -3.00 -4.71 -7.14
N LEU A 92 -4.22 -4.64 -6.59
CA LEU A 92 -5.02 -5.85 -6.35
C LEU A 92 -5.38 -6.57 -7.64
N PHE A 93 -5.72 -5.82 -8.69
CA PHE A 93 -6.04 -6.38 -10.00
C PHE A 93 -4.81 -7.02 -10.65
N ILE A 94 -3.65 -6.36 -10.57
CA ILE A 94 -2.36 -6.88 -11.05
C ILE A 94 -1.98 -8.16 -10.28
N ASP A 95 -2.11 -8.18 -8.95
CA ASP A 95 -1.85 -9.37 -8.13
C ASP A 95 -2.71 -10.55 -8.60
N MET A 96 -4.00 -10.31 -8.85
CA MET A 96 -4.92 -11.35 -9.31
C MET A 96 -4.53 -11.90 -10.70
N ILE A 97 -4.21 -11.02 -11.65
CA ILE A 97 -3.75 -11.44 -12.99
C ILE A 97 -2.45 -12.24 -12.90
N MET A 98 -1.47 -11.76 -12.13
CA MET A 98 -0.20 -12.45 -11.95
C MET A 98 -0.40 -13.83 -11.30
N MET A 99 -1.25 -13.92 -10.28
CA MET A 99 -1.61 -15.21 -9.66
C MET A 99 -2.22 -16.18 -10.66
N ILE A 100 -3.15 -15.72 -11.50
CA ILE A 100 -3.76 -16.55 -12.55
C ILE A 100 -2.70 -17.05 -13.53
N VAL A 101 -1.82 -16.17 -14.02
CA VAL A 101 -0.77 -16.53 -14.98
C VAL A 101 0.23 -17.52 -14.36
N MET A 102 0.66 -17.30 -13.11
CA MET A 102 1.66 -18.14 -12.46
C MET A 102 1.08 -19.51 -12.07
N VAL A 103 -0.12 -19.54 -11.48
CA VAL A 103 -0.72 -20.79 -11.00
C VAL A 103 -1.35 -21.57 -12.14
N SER A 104 -2.23 -20.93 -12.92
CA SER A 104 -2.97 -21.63 -13.99
C SER A 104 -2.18 -21.74 -15.29
N GLY A 105 -1.32 -20.77 -15.59
CA GLY A 105 -0.52 -20.77 -16.83
C GLY A 105 0.80 -21.52 -16.71
N LEU A 106 1.53 -21.32 -15.61
CA LEU A 106 2.87 -21.90 -15.39
C LEU A 106 2.89 -23.11 -14.46
N GLY A 107 1.77 -23.43 -13.79
CA GLY A 107 1.68 -24.54 -12.85
C GLY A 107 2.49 -24.33 -11.56
N ILE A 108 2.83 -23.08 -11.23
CA ILE A 108 3.56 -22.76 -9.99
C ILE A 108 2.61 -22.95 -8.80
N ASP A 109 3.15 -23.50 -7.72
CA ASP A 109 2.42 -23.61 -6.45
C ASP A 109 1.83 -22.25 -6.01
N ALA A 110 0.60 -22.26 -5.51
CA ALA A 110 -0.13 -21.05 -5.18
C ALA A 110 0.52 -20.23 -4.07
N LEU A 111 1.16 -20.86 -3.08
CA LEU A 111 1.88 -20.15 -2.03
C LEU A 111 3.15 -19.50 -2.57
N ILE A 112 3.91 -20.22 -3.40
CA ILE A 112 5.12 -19.69 -4.04
C ILE A 112 4.78 -18.51 -4.96
N ALA A 113 3.75 -18.66 -5.80
CA ALA A 113 3.25 -17.59 -6.65
C ALA A 113 2.85 -16.38 -5.80
N LYS A 114 2.11 -16.57 -4.71
CA LYS A 114 1.66 -15.48 -3.83
C LYS A 114 2.81 -14.74 -3.17
N LEU A 115 3.87 -15.45 -2.76
CA LEU A 115 5.07 -14.81 -2.21
C LEU A 115 5.76 -13.93 -3.25
N ILE A 116 5.88 -14.42 -4.49
CA ILE A 116 6.48 -13.67 -5.59
C ILE A 116 5.63 -12.43 -5.93
N THR A 117 4.30 -12.59 -6.09
CA THR A 117 3.42 -11.46 -6.41
C THR A 117 3.43 -10.42 -5.28
N GLN A 118 3.43 -10.83 -4.01
CA GLN A 118 3.48 -9.87 -2.90
C GLN A 118 4.75 -9.01 -2.91
N VAL A 119 5.91 -9.59 -3.20
CA VAL A 119 7.16 -8.82 -3.35
C VAL A 119 7.01 -7.81 -4.49
N VAL A 120 6.52 -8.24 -5.65
CA VAL A 120 6.31 -7.38 -6.82
C VAL A 120 5.34 -6.24 -6.51
N ILE A 121 4.22 -6.53 -5.85
CA ILE A 121 3.20 -5.54 -5.50
C ILE A 121 3.72 -4.52 -4.48
N VAL A 122 4.52 -4.94 -3.50
CA VAL A 122 5.16 -4.01 -2.55
C VAL A 122 6.10 -3.07 -3.29
N VAL A 123 6.91 -3.58 -4.22
CA VAL A 123 7.82 -2.75 -5.04
C VAL A 123 7.04 -1.77 -5.92
N ILE A 124 6.02 -2.24 -6.64
CA ILE A 124 5.16 -1.42 -7.48
C ILE A 124 4.51 -0.30 -6.66
N ASN A 125 3.93 -0.63 -5.50
CA ASN A 125 3.28 0.36 -4.63
C ASN A 125 4.28 1.37 -4.07
N TYR A 126 5.52 0.96 -3.72
CA TYR A 126 6.57 1.89 -3.30
C TYR A 126 6.97 2.84 -4.44
N VAL A 127 7.21 2.30 -5.64
CA VAL A 127 7.59 3.09 -6.82
C VAL A 127 6.51 4.10 -7.18
N PHE A 128 5.24 3.69 -7.20
CA PHE A 128 4.12 4.61 -7.45
C PHE A 128 3.98 5.67 -6.36
N SER A 129 4.06 5.26 -5.09
CA SER A 129 4.00 6.19 -3.96
C SER A 129 5.10 7.25 -4.09
N LYS A 130 6.34 6.83 -4.38
CA LYS A 130 7.48 7.75 -4.48
C LYS A 130 7.47 8.63 -5.73
N LEU A 131 7.22 8.06 -6.91
CA LEU A 131 7.41 8.77 -8.18
C LEU A 131 6.18 9.53 -8.67
N LEU A 132 4.98 9.02 -8.39
CA LEU A 132 3.74 9.54 -8.97
C LEU A 132 2.86 10.26 -7.95
N ILE A 133 2.93 9.88 -6.68
CA ILE A 133 2.05 10.42 -5.63
C ILE A 133 2.78 11.46 -4.79
N PHE A 134 3.97 11.15 -4.28
CA PHE A 134 4.72 12.00 -3.34
C PHE A 134 5.99 12.60 -3.94
N ASN A 135 5.96 12.94 -5.23
CA ASN A 135 7.11 13.53 -5.90
C ASN A 135 7.30 14.99 -5.42
N ASP A 136 8.40 15.24 -4.71
CA ASP A 136 8.82 16.56 -4.19
C ASP A 136 9.08 17.64 -5.27
N LYS A 137 8.83 17.34 -6.57
CA LYS A 137 8.96 18.30 -7.68
C LYS A 137 7.69 19.11 -7.99
N GLN A 138 6.65 19.05 -7.17
CA GLN A 138 5.47 19.93 -7.29
C GLN A 138 5.19 20.68 -5.99
N ALA A 139 6.13 21.55 -5.60
CA ALA A 139 5.87 22.74 -4.79
C ALA A 139 6.91 23.82 -5.13
#